data_AF-A0A3D1QZ24-F1
#
_entry.id   AF-A0A3D1QZ24-F1
#
_cell.length_a   1.000
_cell.length_b   1.000
_cell.length_c   1.000
_cell.angle_alpha   90.00
_cell.angle_beta   90.00
_cell.angle_gamma   90.00
#
_symmetry.space_group_name_H-M   'P 1'
#
loop_
_entity.id
_entity.type
_entity.pdbx_description
1 polymer ?
#
loop_
_entity_poly.entity_id
_entity_poly.type
_entity_poly.pdbx_seq_one_letter_code
_entity_poly.pdbx_strand_id
1 'polypeptide(L)'
;MIAARQTLVPVTPSVARACEAPRQARGEREPRPASNPAPSRRGRQLVSACAALAVLSIAGAAAAKPLYITVPRSYASSEKPVVEVAFEDRGPVELRVLRPTDADAFIQSQANLRRAYETPPTQANPGHALARGLNALRSPGPFLLFSMNPGLRQQIAPALPQRPEPPSGRVSRVAPGPEKLVGLPKGMKLVRSQWLNLDLGGAEREFTVPGFDAWFHSGGFQERRVALEPLPAGLYVLQVVQGRIEGQVVLVVSDLTVQAKQTDGLLLVRVAGVDQQPKQGAKVTVRLPGGETLNGTTDEKGEARVEVTEPRLLVAVAHGEDLAVVDTDFYSTLAIAPDVFLYTDRPIYKPGDQMRFRGVVRKPDSFLAQLFTPKKREVGIELVSQGAAPVKTRAVVGEYGTFAGTFRVPEGLSTGVLRVVAQLDEQAHQSEARVQKYVKPTFYLEVLSDAETIELGGKVKAKVRARRYAGGAEPGAAYEVFLYRSLLDSPAWV
;
A
#
# COMPACT_ATOMS: atom_id res chain seq x y z
N MET A 1 23.62 9.13 2.53
CA MET A 1 23.11 9.91 1.39
C MET A 1 22.95 8.98 0.19
N ILE A 2 21.74 8.49 -0.09
CA ILE A 2 21.48 7.60 -1.23
C ILE A 2 20.43 8.27 -2.12
N ALA A 3 20.84 8.57 -3.35
CA ALA A 3 20.07 9.26 -4.35
C ALA A 3 19.11 8.28 -5.06
N ALA A 4 17.81 8.56 -4.99
CA ALA A 4 16.81 7.93 -5.84
C ALA A 4 16.82 8.58 -7.23
N ARG A 5 16.98 7.76 -8.28
CA ARG A 5 16.81 8.16 -9.69
C ARG A 5 15.31 8.23 -10.01
N GLN A 6 14.83 9.36 -10.51
CA GLN A 6 13.62 9.41 -11.33
C GLN A 6 13.97 10.04 -12.69
N THR A 7 13.81 9.25 -13.74
CA THR A 7 13.85 9.67 -15.14
C THR A 7 12.56 10.41 -15.49
N LEU A 8 12.65 11.70 -15.76
CA LEU A 8 11.57 12.51 -16.33
C LEU A 8 11.88 12.81 -17.80
N VAL A 9 10.95 12.45 -18.68
CA VAL A 9 10.93 12.79 -20.12
C VAL A 9 10.28 14.17 -20.26
N PRO A 10 10.84 15.14 -21.01
CA PRO A 10 10.23 16.46 -21.15
C PRO A 10 9.13 16.46 -22.21
N VAL A 11 7.99 17.06 -21.87
CA VAL A 11 6.91 17.42 -22.80
C VAL A 11 7.03 18.92 -23.11
N THR A 12 7.29 19.25 -24.36
CA THR A 12 7.32 20.63 -24.89
C THR A 12 5.92 21.21 -25.10
N PRO A 13 5.62 22.47 -24.71
CA PRO A 13 4.38 23.14 -25.08
C PRO A 13 4.55 23.90 -26.41
N SER A 14 3.63 23.67 -27.35
CA SER A 14 3.54 24.40 -28.62
C SER A 14 2.63 25.63 -28.46
N VAL A 15 3.13 26.77 -28.95
CA VAL A 15 2.57 28.12 -28.87
C VAL A 15 1.46 28.31 -29.91
N ALA A 16 0.28 28.76 -29.47
CA ALA A 16 -0.80 29.21 -30.35
C ALA A 16 -0.56 30.66 -30.81
N ARG A 17 -0.45 30.87 -32.13
CA ARG A 17 -0.46 32.20 -32.76
C ARG A 17 -1.90 32.65 -33.04
N ALA A 18 -2.21 33.86 -32.62
CA ALA A 18 -3.39 34.63 -33.02
C ALA A 18 -3.28 35.04 -34.51
N CYS A 19 -4.41 35.04 -35.22
CA CYS A 19 -4.56 35.75 -36.48
C CYS A 19 -5.78 36.67 -36.41
N GLU A 20 -5.54 37.92 -36.80
CA GLU A 20 -6.44 39.06 -36.86
C GLU A 20 -7.55 38.91 -37.92
N ALA A 21 -8.65 39.63 -37.70
CA ALA A 21 -9.72 39.85 -38.67
C ALA A 21 -9.48 41.12 -39.50
N PRO A 22 -10.05 41.22 -40.71
CA PRO A 22 -10.44 42.51 -41.27
C PRO A 22 -11.94 42.62 -41.63
N ARG A 23 -12.34 43.89 -41.78
CA ARG A 23 -13.68 44.48 -41.84
C ARG A 23 -14.37 44.45 -43.22
N GLN A 24 -15.71 44.56 -43.14
CA GLN A 24 -16.66 45.34 -43.98
C GLN A 24 -17.10 44.83 -45.39
N ALA A 25 -18.38 44.47 -45.51
CA ALA A 25 -19.48 45.30 -46.06
C ALA A 25 -20.46 44.57 -47.01
N ARG A 26 -21.77 44.86 -46.77
CA ARG A 26 -22.96 44.84 -47.65
C ARG A 26 -23.56 43.51 -48.12
N GLY A 27 -24.86 43.38 -47.83
CA GLY A 27 -25.84 43.03 -48.85
C GLY A 27 -26.45 41.63 -48.78
N GLU A 28 -27.74 41.62 -48.39
CA GLU A 28 -28.80 40.75 -48.93
C GLU A 28 -29.02 39.33 -48.35
N ARG A 29 -30.25 39.19 -47.84
CA ARG A 29 -31.16 38.04 -47.82
C ARG A 29 -30.68 36.76 -47.12
N GLU A 30 -31.26 36.52 -45.94
CA GLU A 30 -31.35 35.19 -45.31
C GLU A 30 -31.92 34.12 -46.25
N PRO A 31 -31.25 32.96 -46.33
CA PRO A 31 -31.93 31.69 -46.48
C PRO A 31 -31.68 30.78 -45.26
N ARG A 32 -32.70 29.97 -44.96
CA ARG A 32 -32.83 29.00 -43.86
C ARG A 32 -31.54 28.20 -43.58
N PRO A 33 -31.23 27.85 -42.31
CA PRO A 33 -30.07 27.01 -42.01
C PRO A 33 -30.30 25.58 -42.51
N ALA A 34 -29.43 25.15 -43.42
CA ALA A 34 -29.28 23.78 -43.85
C ALA A 34 -28.80 22.91 -42.68
N SER A 35 -29.34 21.70 -42.61
CA SER A 35 -28.98 20.63 -41.69
C SER A 35 -27.46 20.39 -41.62
N ASN A 36 -26.91 20.30 -40.41
CA ASN A 36 -25.53 19.87 -40.15
C ASN A 36 -25.22 18.55 -40.90
N PRO A 37 -24.08 18.44 -41.61
CA PRO A 37 -23.69 17.19 -42.23
C PRO A 37 -23.34 16.17 -41.13
N ALA A 38 -23.85 14.95 -41.27
CA ALA A 38 -23.57 13.85 -40.36
C ALA A 38 -22.05 13.57 -40.30
N PRO A 39 -21.46 13.33 -39.11
CA PRO A 39 -20.04 13.09 -39.00
C PRO A 39 -19.64 11.83 -39.77
N SER A 40 -18.53 11.92 -40.50
CA SER A 40 -18.00 10.85 -41.34
C SER A 40 -17.73 9.57 -40.53
N ARG A 41 -17.77 8.42 -41.18
CA ARG A 41 -17.62 7.09 -40.56
C ARG A 41 -16.31 6.98 -39.74
N ARG A 42 -15.24 7.67 -40.15
CA ARG A 42 -13.97 7.77 -39.40
C ARG A 42 -14.07 8.69 -38.17
N GLY A 43 -14.81 9.80 -38.25
CA GLY A 43 -15.06 10.68 -37.10
C GLY A 43 -15.90 10.00 -36.01
N ARG A 44 -16.91 9.20 -36.40
CA ARG A 44 -17.68 8.39 -35.44
C ARG A 44 -16.83 7.31 -34.77
N GLN A 45 -15.91 6.67 -35.51
CA GLN A 45 -15.00 5.66 -34.95
C GLN A 45 -13.98 6.28 -33.97
N LEU A 46 -13.43 7.47 -34.26
CA LEU A 46 -12.52 8.19 -33.36
C LEU A 46 -13.22 8.67 -32.09
N VAL A 47 -14.45 9.21 -32.19
CA VAL A 47 -15.23 9.62 -31.02
C VAL A 47 -15.65 8.41 -30.17
N SER A 48 -16.06 7.29 -30.79
CA SER A 48 -16.35 6.05 -30.07
C SER A 48 -15.10 5.43 -29.45
N ALA A 49 -13.93 5.52 -30.09
CA ALA A 49 -12.66 5.00 -29.54
C ALA A 49 -12.17 5.86 -28.37
N CYS A 50 -12.26 7.19 -28.45
CA CYS A 50 -11.95 8.08 -27.34
C CYS A 50 -12.96 7.95 -26.19
N ALA A 51 -14.25 7.75 -26.47
CA ALA A 51 -15.25 7.47 -25.46
C ALA A 51 -15.03 6.09 -24.80
N ALA A 52 -14.64 5.06 -25.55
CA ALA A 52 -14.29 3.75 -25.01
C ALA A 52 -13.01 3.81 -24.15
N LEU A 53 -11.99 4.57 -24.56
CA LEU A 53 -10.78 4.83 -23.78
C LEU A 53 -11.05 5.65 -22.51
N ALA A 54 -11.97 6.62 -22.56
CA ALA A 54 -12.42 7.39 -21.40
C ALA A 54 -13.26 6.54 -20.43
N VAL A 55 -14.08 5.62 -20.94
CA VAL A 55 -14.82 4.66 -20.12
C VAL A 55 -13.87 3.63 -19.49
N LEU A 56 -12.82 3.20 -20.22
CA LEU A 56 -11.78 2.31 -19.69
C LEU A 56 -10.87 2.98 -18.65
N SER A 57 -10.61 4.28 -18.77
CA SER A 57 -9.84 5.02 -17.75
C SER A 57 -10.66 5.33 -16.48
N ILE A 58 -12.00 5.38 -16.57
CA ILE A 58 -12.88 5.50 -15.40
C ILE A 58 -13.19 4.11 -14.78
N ALA A 59 -13.27 3.05 -15.57
CA ALA A 59 -13.55 1.69 -15.08
C ALA A 59 -12.37 1.06 -14.30
N GLY A 60 -11.18 1.64 -14.38
CA GLY A 60 -9.96 1.15 -13.72
C GLY A 60 -9.59 1.86 -12.42
N ALA A 61 -10.32 2.89 -12.01
CA ALA A 61 -10.22 3.34 -10.62
C ALA A 61 -10.86 2.23 -9.78
N ALA A 62 -10.03 1.41 -9.13
CA ALA A 62 -10.48 0.54 -8.05
C ALA A 62 -11.10 1.44 -6.97
N ALA A 63 -12.37 1.77 -7.14
CA ALA A 63 -13.13 2.53 -6.16
C ALA A 63 -13.04 1.74 -4.86
N ALA A 64 -12.48 2.39 -3.83
CA ALA A 64 -12.44 1.83 -2.49
C ALA A 64 -13.85 1.32 -2.13
N LYS A 65 -13.94 0.12 -1.56
CA LYS A 65 -15.23 -0.36 -1.06
C LYS A 65 -15.71 0.66 -0.02
N PRO A 66 -16.99 1.07 0.00
CA PRO A 66 -17.47 2.09 0.94
C PRO A 66 -17.59 1.56 2.39
N LEU A 67 -17.06 0.37 2.66
CA LEU A 67 -17.09 -0.31 3.95
C LEU A 67 -15.83 -1.18 4.12
N TYR A 68 -15.11 -0.97 5.21
CA TYR A 68 -13.91 -1.69 5.61
C TYR A 68 -14.00 -2.12 7.07
N ILE A 69 -13.32 -3.21 7.38
CA ILE A 69 -13.09 -3.67 8.75
C ILE A 69 -11.60 -3.94 8.94
N THR A 70 -11.05 -3.46 10.05
CA THR A 70 -9.64 -3.62 10.41
C THR A 70 -9.52 -4.11 11.84
N VAL A 71 -8.48 -4.90 12.07
CA VAL A 71 -8.10 -5.41 13.39
C VAL A 71 -6.68 -4.91 13.65
N PRO A 72 -6.47 -4.08 14.68
CA PRO A 72 -5.18 -3.42 14.88
C PRO A 72 -4.11 -4.37 15.45
N ARG A 73 -4.51 -5.41 16.19
CA ARG A 73 -3.61 -6.38 16.83
C ARG A 73 -4.32 -7.69 17.15
N SER A 74 -3.54 -8.68 17.58
CA SER A 74 -4.07 -9.86 18.27
C SER A 74 -4.49 -9.53 19.70
N TYR A 75 -5.36 -10.38 20.25
CA TYR A 75 -5.96 -10.21 21.58
C TYR A 75 -5.76 -11.48 22.41
N ALA A 76 -5.65 -11.34 23.74
CA ALA A 76 -5.70 -12.47 24.65
C ALA A 76 -7.14 -12.97 24.81
N SER A 77 -7.33 -14.22 25.22
CA SER A 77 -8.66 -14.83 25.40
C SER A 77 -9.49 -14.16 26.51
N SER A 78 -8.81 -13.51 27.46
CA SER A 78 -9.42 -12.75 28.57
C SER A 78 -9.80 -11.32 28.20
N GLU A 79 -9.35 -10.82 27.05
CA GLU A 79 -9.60 -9.44 26.61
C GLU A 79 -10.82 -9.35 25.69
N LYS A 80 -11.45 -8.17 25.65
CA LYS A 80 -12.46 -7.82 24.65
C LYS A 80 -11.79 -7.33 23.36
N PRO A 81 -11.88 -8.06 22.23
CA PRO A 81 -11.29 -7.61 20.97
C PRO A 81 -11.95 -6.32 20.48
N VAL A 82 -11.15 -5.30 20.18
CA VAL A 82 -11.63 -4.05 19.58
C VAL A 82 -11.33 -4.06 18.08
N VAL A 83 -12.36 -3.80 17.29
CA VAL A 83 -12.25 -3.72 15.83
C VAL A 83 -12.68 -2.37 15.31
N GLU A 84 -12.05 -1.94 14.23
CA GLU A 84 -12.33 -0.67 13.59
C GLU A 84 -13.13 -0.92 12.32
N VAL A 85 -14.27 -0.24 12.21
CA VAL A 85 -15.14 -0.30 11.03
C VAL A 85 -15.11 1.07 10.40
N ALA A 86 -14.60 1.16 9.17
CA ALA A 86 -14.61 2.39 8.38
C ALA A 86 -15.73 2.31 7.34
N PHE A 87 -16.56 3.33 7.22
CA PHE A 87 -17.76 3.32 6.38
C PHE A 87 -18.08 4.70 5.81
N GLU A 88 -18.67 4.71 4.61
CA GLU A 88 -19.26 5.92 4.01
C GLU A 88 -20.77 5.99 4.28
N ASP A 89 -21.46 4.84 4.28
CA ASP A 89 -22.91 4.75 4.55
C ASP A 89 -23.16 4.32 6.01
N ARG A 90 -23.98 5.12 6.72
CA ARG A 90 -24.34 4.90 8.13
C ARG A 90 -25.44 3.85 8.33
N GLY A 91 -25.94 3.23 7.26
CA GLY A 91 -26.92 2.16 7.35
C GLY A 91 -26.50 0.99 8.27
N PRO A 92 -27.45 0.19 8.77
CA PRO A 92 -27.15 -0.91 9.66
C PRO A 92 -26.23 -1.95 9.00
N VAL A 93 -25.25 -2.43 9.75
CA VAL A 93 -24.32 -3.48 9.28
C VAL A 93 -24.38 -4.69 10.19
N GLU A 94 -24.29 -5.88 9.58
CA GLU A 94 -24.18 -7.12 10.31
C GLU A 94 -22.69 -7.47 10.46
N LEU A 95 -22.22 -7.58 11.71
CA LEU A 95 -20.89 -8.06 12.03
C LEU A 95 -20.96 -9.52 12.45
N ARG A 96 -20.29 -10.38 11.70
CA ARG A 96 -20.22 -11.82 11.92
C ARG A 96 -18.81 -12.22 12.35
N VAL A 97 -18.73 -13.02 13.41
CA VAL A 97 -17.52 -13.69 13.85
C VAL A 97 -17.56 -15.12 13.32
N LEU A 98 -16.63 -15.45 12.45
CA LEU A 98 -16.55 -16.75 11.80
C LEU A 98 -15.32 -17.50 12.30
N ARG A 99 -15.40 -18.83 12.41
CA ARG A 99 -14.27 -19.71 12.70
C ARG A 99 -14.06 -20.67 11.53
N PRO A 100 -12.87 -20.73 10.92
CA PRO A 100 -12.57 -21.74 9.91
C PRO A 100 -12.72 -23.14 10.51
N THR A 101 -13.21 -24.09 9.71
CA THR A 101 -13.25 -25.50 10.11
C THR A 101 -11.87 -26.12 10.24
N ASP A 102 -10.93 -25.63 9.43
CA ASP A 102 -9.52 -26.01 9.45
C ASP A 102 -8.69 -24.73 9.35
N ALA A 103 -8.03 -24.37 10.45
CA ALA A 103 -7.24 -23.14 10.53
C ALA A 103 -5.94 -23.23 9.70
N ASP A 104 -5.31 -24.42 9.66
CA ASP A 104 -4.07 -24.63 8.91
C ASP A 104 -4.34 -24.54 7.41
N ALA A 105 -5.40 -25.21 6.94
CA ALA A 105 -5.80 -25.14 5.53
C ALA A 105 -6.21 -23.70 5.12
N PHE A 106 -6.90 -22.98 6.01
CA PHE A 106 -7.22 -21.56 5.77
C PHE A 106 -5.94 -20.73 5.65
N ILE A 107 -5.01 -20.82 6.60
CA ILE A 107 -3.76 -20.06 6.56
C ILE A 107 -2.98 -20.36 5.27
N GLN A 108 -2.93 -21.63 4.87
CA GLN A 108 -2.25 -22.08 3.65
C GLN A 108 -2.89 -21.52 2.37
N SER A 109 -4.22 -21.37 2.33
CA SER A 109 -4.93 -20.84 1.15
C SER A 109 -4.75 -19.32 0.97
N GLN A 110 -4.38 -18.59 2.03
CA GLN A 110 -4.23 -17.14 1.96
C GLN A 110 -2.83 -16.73 1.50
N ALA A 111 -2.76 -15.87 0.49
CA ALA A 111 -1.51 -15.23 0.07
C ALA A 111 -1.01 -14.18 1.08
N ASN A 112 -1.94 -13.54 1.80
CA ASN A 112 -1.66 -12.54 2.82
C ASN A 112 -2.75 -12.57 3.88
N LEU A 113 -2.39 -12.90 5.13
CA LEU A 113 -3.36 -12.98 6.22
C LEU A 113 -3.93 -11.62 6.66
N ARG A 114 -3.17 -10.53 6.46
CA ARG A 114 -3.64 -9.16 6.74
C ARG A 114 -4.77 -8.75 5.80
N ARG A 115 -4.90 -9.42 4.65
CA ARG A 115 -5.94 -9.20 3.64
C ARG A 115 -6.60 -10.52 3.23
N ALA A 116 -6.77 -11.43 4.20
CA ALA A 116 -7.38 -12.72 3.93
C ALA A 116 -8.80 -12.52 3.39
N TYR A 117 -9.14 -13.27 2.35
CA TYR A 117 -10.42 -13.14 1.69
C TYR A 117 -10.86 -14.46 1.08
N GLU A 118 -12.09 -14.86 1.39
CA GLU A 118 -12.78 -15.92 0.69
C GLU A 118 -14.10 -15.41 0.12
N THR A 119 -14.34 -15.70 -1.16
CA THR A 119 -15.57 -15.23 -1.83
C THR A 119 -16.81 -15.86 -1.19
N PRO A 120 -17.68 -15.06 -0.55
CA PRO A 120 -18.89 -15.59 0.04
C PRO A 120 -19.92 -15.95 -1.05
N PRO A 121 -20.72 -17.00 -0.85
CA PRO A 121 -21.84 -17.30 -1.74
C PRO A 121 -22.93 -16.24 -1.60
N THR A 122 -23.74 -16.06 -2.65
CA THR A 122 -24.94 -15.20 -2.57
C THR A 122 -26.17 -16.07 -2.32
N GLN A 123 -27.01 -15.66 -1.36
CA GLN A 123 -28.24 -16.35 -1.01
C GLN A 123 -29.45 -15.49 -1.38
N ALA A 124 -30.58 -16.10 -1.71
CA ALA A 124 -31.82 -15.36 -1.95
C ALA A 124 -32.32 -14.70 -0.65
N ASN A 125 -32.80 -13.47 -0.73
CA ASN A 125 -33.41 -12.79 0.42
C ASN A 125 -34.92 -13.07 0.48
N PRO A 126 -35.42 -13.95 1.36
CA PRO A 126 -36.85 -14.20 1.49
C PRO A 126 -37.61 -12.94 1.94
N GLY A 127 -37.00 -12.07 2.73
CA GLY A 127 -37.57 -10.79 3.15
C GLY A 127 -37.84 -9.85 1.97
N HIS A 128 -37.00 -9.89 0.93
CA HIS A 128 -37.21 -9.14 -0.30
C HIS A 128 -38.46 -9.60 -1.05
N ALA A 129 -38.64 -10.92 -1.20
CA ALA A 129 -39.82 -11.50 -1.81
C ALA A 129 -41.09 -11.17 -0.99
N LEU A 130 -41.01 -11.29 0.34
CA LEU A 130 -42.12 -10.96 1.25
C LEU A 130 -42.49 -9.47 1.19
N ALA A 131 -41.52 -8.56 1.24
CA ALA A 131 -41.77 -7.13 1.14
C ALA A 131 -42.34 -6.73 -0.23
N ARG A 132 -41.89 -7.36 -1.33
CA ARG A 132 -42.53 -7.21 -2.64
C ARG A 132 -43.99 -7.70 -2.61
N GLY A 133 -44.24 -8.84 -1.97
CA GLY A 133 -45.59 -9.37 -1.79
C GLY A 133 -46.49 -8.42 -1.01
N LEU A 134 -46.03 -7.93 0.15
CA LEU A 134 -46.76 -6.95 0.96
C LEU A 134 -47.02 -5.64 0.20
N ASN A 135 -46.03 -5.13 -0.54
CA ASN A 135 -46.18 -3.93 -1.37
C ASN A 135 -47.10 -4.15 -2.59
N ALA A 136 -47.31 -5.39 -3.00
CA ALA A 136 -48.20 -5.76 -4.10
C ALA A 136 -49.64 -6.05 -3.63
N LEU A 137 -49.88 -6.12 -2.32
CA LEU A 137 -51.24 -6.29 -1.78
C LEU A 137 -52.11 -5.12 -2.23
N ARG A 138 -53.18 -5.44 -2.97
CA ARG A 138 -54.23 -4.50 -3.34
C ARG A 138 -55.46 -4.80 -2.50
N SER A 139 -56.30 -3.79 -2.29
CA SER A 139 -57.63 -4.01 -1.71
C SER A 139 -58.38 -5.08 -2.53
N PRO A 140 -59.09 -6.03 -1.89
CA PRO A 140 -59.90 -7.01 -2.59
C PRO A 140 -61.16 -6.38 -3.23
N GLY A 141 -61.52 -5.14 -2.85
CA GLY A 141 -62.74 -4.47 -3.30
C GLY A 141 -62.90 -4.41 -4.83
N PRO A 142 -61.90 -3.93 -5.61
CA PRO A 142 -61.94 -3.98 -7.06
C PRO A 142 -62.13 -5.39 -7.60
N PHE A 143 -61.45 -6.40 -7.05
CA PHE A 143 -61.59 -7.78 -7.50
C PHE A 143 -63.03 -8.29 -7.29
N LEU A 144 -63.59 -8.08 -6.10
CA LEU A 144 -64.98 -8.45 -5.76
C LEU A 144 -66.01 -7.68 -6.61
N LEU A 145 -65.74 -6.40 -6.86
CA LEU A 145 -66.56 -5.57 -7.75
C LEU A 145 -66.53 -6.12 -9.17
N PHE A 146 -65.35 -6.45 -9.69
CA PHE A 146 -65.16 -6.98 -11.05
C PHE A 146 -65.49 -8.48 -11.19
N SER A 147 -65.76 -9.20 -10.10
CA SER A 147 -66.29 -10.56 -10.14
C SER A 147 -67.82 -10.62 -10.18
N MET A 148 -68.53 -9.56 -9.77
CA MET A 148 -69.99 -9.49 -9.88
C MET A 148 -70.44 -9.35 -11.34
N ASN A 149 -71.64 -9.82 -11.69
CA ASN A 149 -72.21 -9.63 -13.03
C ASN A 149 -72.40 -8.12 -13.35
N PRO A 150 -72.06 -7.64 -14.56
CA PRO A 150 -72.24 -6.23 -14.94
C PRO A 150 -73.64 -5.65 -14.69
N GLY A 151 -74.71 -6.43 -14.91
CA GLY A 151 -76.09 -6.00 -14.65
C GLY A 151 -76.36 -5.79 -13.16
N LEU A 152 -75.85 -6.69 -12.32
CA LEU A 152 -75.92 -6.55 -10.86
C LEU A 152 -75.14 -5.31 -10.39
N ARG A 153 -73.95 -5.05 -10.97
CA ARG A 153 -73.16 -3.85 -10.66
C ARG A 153 -73.91 -2.55 -10.95
N GLN A 154 -74.63 -2.48 -12.06
CA GLN A 154 -75.42 -1.29 -12.42
C GLN A 154 -76.60 -1.09 -11.46
N GLN A 155 -77.23 -2.17 -10.98
CA GLN A 155 -78.35 -2.10 -10.05
C GLN A 155 -77.92 -1.69 -8.63
N ILE A 156 -76.76 -2.15 -8.16
CA ILE A 156 -76.25 -1.83 -6.81
C ILE A 156 -75.44 -0.53 -6.77
N ALA A 157 -74.94 -0.03 -7.92
CA ALA A 157 -74.13 1.18 -7.99
C ALA A 157 -74.75 2.41 -7.29
N PRO A 158 -76.07 2.68 -7.39
CA PRO A 158 -76.69 3.81 -6.69
C PRO A 158 -76.71 3.66 -5.16
N ALA A 159 -76.64 2.43 -4.65
CA ALA A 159 -76.68 2.11 -3.22
C ALA A 159 -75.27 1.97 -2.59
N LEU A 160 -74.22 1.96 -3.41
CA LEU A 160 -72.85 1.89 -2.93
C LEU A 160 -72.35 3.30 -2.52
N PRO A 161 -71.59 3.41 -1.42
CA PRO A 161 -70.99 4.69 -1.03
C PRO A 161 -70.04 5.18 -2.14
N GLN A 162 -69.91 6.51 -2.27
CA GLN A 162 -68.96 7.11 -3.20
C GLN A 162 -67.57 6.54 -2.97
N ARG A 163 -66.89 6.18 -4.07
CA ARG A 163 -65.54 5.61 -3.99
C ARG A 163 -64.66 6.64 -3.26
N PRO A 164 -63.94 6.24 -2.19
CA PRO A 164 -63.00 7.14 -1.55
C PRO A 164 -62.04 7.67 -2.60
N GLU A 165 -61.75 8.97 -2.56
CA GLU A 165 -60.72 9.53 -3.41
C GLU A 165 -59.42 8.74 -3.21
N PRO A 166 -58.68 8.42 -4.30
CA PRO A 166 -57.40 7.75 -4.14
C PRO A 166 -56.55 8.58 -3.17
N PRO A 167 -55.94 7.96 -2.15
CA PRO A 167 -55.18 8.69 -1.16
C PRO A 167 -54.17 9.60 -1.87
N SER A 168 -54.20 10.89 -1.59
CA SER A 168 -53.39 11.92 -2.24
C SER A 168 -51.90 11.88 -1.86
N GLY A 169 -51.45 10.78 -1.23
CA GLY A 169 -50.09 10.56 -0.76
C GLY A 169 -49.49 9.25 -1.28
N ARG A 170 -48.15 9.17 -1.28
CA ARG A 170 -47.44 7.90 -1.48
C ARG A 170 -47.88 6.91 -0.41
N VAL A 171 -48.55 5.83 -0.81
CA VAL A 171 -48.84 4.69 0.06
C VAL A 171 -47.52 4.21 0.68
N SER A 172 -47.48 4.08 2.00
CA SER A 172 -46.29 3.60 2.71
C SER A 172 -45.91 2.21 2.19
N ARG A 173 -44.74 2.11 1.57
CA ARG A 173 -44.17 0.84 1.08
C ARG A 173 -43.09 0.39 2.05
N VAL A 174 -43.06 -0.91 2.30
CA VAL A 174 -41.94 -1.55 3.01
C VAL A 174 -40.73 -1.55 2.08
N ALA A 175 -39.59 -1.03 2.52
CA ALA A 175 -38.36 -1.11 1.73
C ALA A 175 -37.97 -2.59 1.56
N PRO A 176 -37.89 -3.12 0.32
CA PRO A 176 -37.70 -4.56 0.12
C PRO A 176 -36.25 -5.02 0.37
N GLY A 177 -35.32 -4.09 0.64
CA GLY A 177 -33.91 -4.41 0.80
C GLY A 177 -33.28 -5.06 -0.44
N PRO A 178 -32.07 -5.64 -0.33
CA PRO A 178 -31.38 -6.29 -1.44
C PRO A 178 -32.03 -7.64 -1.79
N GLU A 179 -32.07 -7.98 -3.08
CA GLU A 179 -32.60 -9.27 -3.56
C GLU A 179 -31.75 -10.49 -3.14
N LYS A 180 -30.44 -10.29 -3.01
CA LYS A 180 -29.48 -11.32 -2.60
C LYS A 180 -28.72 -10.85 -1.36
N LEU A 181 -28.50 -11.76 -0.43
CA LEU A 181 -27.71 -11.57 0.78
C LEU A 181 -26.33 -12.19 0.60
N VAL A 182 -25.34 -11.58 1.25
CA VAL A 182 -24.00 -12.16 1.38
C VAL A 182 -24.05 -13.29 2.39
N GLY A 183 -23.72 -14.50 1.94
CA GLY A 183 -23.68 -15.70 2.77
C GLY A 183 -22.35 -15.88 3.52
N LEU A 184 -22.25 -17.02 4.20
CA LEU A 184 -21.03 -17.44 4.88
C LEU A 184 -20.03 -18.03 3.87
N PRO A 185 -18.75 -17.64 3.89
CA PRO A 185 -17.71 -18.29 3.09
C PRO A 185 -17.64 -19.81 3.34
N LYS A 186 -17.14 -20.56 2.36
CA LYS A 186 -17.07 -22.02 2.44
C LYS A 186 -16.09 -22.45 3.55
N GLY A 187 -16.40 -23.52 4.29
CA GLY A 187 -15.52 -23.99 5.36
C GLY A 187 -15.47 -23.07 6.59
N MET A 188 -16.43 -22.14 6.73
CA MET A 188 -16.55 -21.27 7.90
C MET A 188 -17.76 -21.65 8.75
N LYS A 189 -17.60 -21.64 10.07
CA LYS A 189 -18.69 -21.77 11.05
C LYS A 189 -19.00 -20.40 11.65
N LEU A 190 -20.27 -20.02 11.69
CA LEU A 190 -20.72 -18.81 12.38
C LEU A 190 -20.63 -19.03 13.90
N VAL A 191 -19.81 -18.23 14.58
CA VAL A 191 -19.67 -18.25 16.05
C VAL A 191 -20.63 -17.25 16.68
N ARG A 192 -20.70 -16.04 16.12
CA ARG A 192 -21.54 -14.95 16.62
C ARG A 192 -21.93 -14.03 15.47
N SER A 193 -23.13 -13.47 15.52
CA SER A 193 -23.56 -12.36 14.67
C SER A 193 -24.18 -11.27 15.53
N GLN A 194 -23.93 -10.01 15.20
CA GLN A 194 -24.53 -8.84 15.84
C GLN A 194 -24.82 -7.74 14.82
N TRP A 195 -25.92 -7.04 15.00
CA TRP A 195 -26.27 -5.87 14.19
C TRP A 195 -25.71 -4.61 14.84
N LEU A 196 -25.02 -3.80 14.04
CA LEU A 196 -24.42 -2.54 14.43
C LEU A 196 -25.16 -1.40 13.72
N ASN A 197 -25.67 -0.45 14.49
CA ASN A 197 -26.16 0.81 13.95
C ASN A 197 -25.00 1.81 13.89
N LEU A 198 -24.49 2.10 12.69
CA LEU A 198 -23.32 2.95 12.48
C LEU A 198 -23.58 4.44 12.78
N ASP A 199 -24.84 4.87 12.91
CA ASP A 199 -25.19 6.23 13.35
C ASP A 199 -24.78 6.52 14.81
N LEU A 200 -24.64 5.48 15.65
CA LEU A 200 -24.41 5.63 17.10
C LEU A 200 -22.93 5.74 17.50
N GLY A 201 -22.02 6.04 16.58
CA GLY A 201 -20.61 6.25 16.89
C GLY A 201 -19.76 6.48 15.64
N GLY A 202 -19.20 7.67 15.52
CA GLY A 202 -18.38 8.10 14.37
C GLY A 202 -18.18 9.62 14.24
N ALA A 203 -18.52 10.39 15.27
CA ALA A 203 -18.53 11.86 15.21
C ALA A 203 -17.20 12.54 15.57
N GLU A 204 -16.14 11.81 15.92
CA GLU A 204 -14.88 12.43 16.40
C GLU A 204 -13.86 12.75 15.30
N ARG A 205 -14.28 12.86 14.05
CA ARG A 205 -13.34 13.12 12.95
C ARG A 205 -13.87 14.09 11.90
N GLU A 206 -14.44 15.21 12.33
CA GLU A 206 -14.21 16.42 11.54
C GLU A 206 -12.74 16.81 11.74
N PHE A 207 -11.86 16.37 10.82
CA PHE A 207 -10.52 16.92 10.73
C PHE A 207 -10.64 18.35 10.20
N THR A 208 -10.95 19.29 11.09
CA THR A 208 -11.02 20.71 10.77
C THR A 208 -9.76 21.37 11.31
N VAL A 209 -8.86 21.77 10.42
CA VAL A 209 -7.79 22.70 10.79
C VAL A 209 -8.43 24.07 10.97
N PRO A 210 -8.33 24.72 12.14
CA PRO A 210 -8.91 26.03 12.35
C PRO A 210 -8.42 27.03 11.28
N GLY A 211 -9.33 27.60 10.49
CA GLY A 211 -9.04 28.56 9.42
C GLY A 211 -8.96 27.98 8.00
N PHE A 212 -9.25 26.69 7.81
CA PHE A 212 -9.33 26.04 6.50
C PHE A 212 -10.66 25.28 6.36
N ASP A 213 -11.77 26.01 6.26
CA ASP A 213 -13.07 25.41 5.95
C ASP A 213 -13.01 24.87 4.52
N ALA A 214 -12.95 23.54 4.37
CA ALA A 214 -13.09 22.92 3.07
C ALA A 214 -14.53 23.16 2.59
N TRP A 215 -14.71 24.01 1.58
CA TRP A 215 -15.99 24.26 0.89
C TRP A 215 -16.54 23.01 0.15
N PHE A 216 -15.90 21.86 0.31
CA PHE A 216 -16.31 20.57 -0.26
C PHE A 216 -16.91 19.74 0.87
N HIS A 217 -18.17 19.33 0.71
CA HIS A 217 -18.83 18.40 1.61
C HIS A 217 -17.93 17.19 1.86
N SER A 218 -17.65 16.88 3.13
CA SER A 218 -16.84 15.74 3.54
C SER A 218 -17.59 14.43 3.31
N GLY A 219 -17.68 14.01 2.04
CA GLY A 219 -18.02 12.64 1.66
C GLY A 219 -16.84 11.70 1.93
N GLY A 220 -16.36 11.66 3.17
CA GLY A 220 -15.22 10.86 3.60
C GLY A 220 -15.65 9.69 4.49
N PHE A 221 -14.79 8.67 4.57
CA PHE A 221 -14.95 7.57 5.49
C PHE A 221 -15.06 8.08 6.93
N GLN A 222 -16.06 7.57 7.66
CA GLN A 222 -16.15 7.65 9.11
C GLN A 222 -15.63 6.35 9.71
N GLU A 223 -15.08 6.44 10.92
CA GLU A 223 -14.54 5.27 11.63
C GLU A 223 -15.28 5.07 12.94
N ARG A 224 -15.53 3.81 13.27
CA ARG A 224 -16.10 3.40 14.55
C ARG A 224 -15.33 2.24 15.14
N ARG A 225 -15.00 2.36 16.42
CA ARG A 225 -14.48 1.25 17.22
C ARG A 225 -15.63 0.43 17.82
N VAL A 226 -15.55 -0.88 17.68
CA VAL A 226 -16.53 -1.84 18.17
C VAL A 226 -15.81 -2.86 19.04
N ALA A 227 -16.18 -2.92 20.31
CA ALA A 227 -15.70 -3.95 21.22
C ALA A 227 -16.56 -5.21 21.07
N LEU A 228 -15.91 -6.36 20.98
CA LEU A 228 -16.54 -7.68 20.96
C LEU A 228 -16.44 -8.31 22.35
N GLU A 229 -17.43 -9.14 22.71
CA GLU A 229 -17.29 -9.96 23.92
C GLU A 229 -16.14 -10.97 23.75
N PRO A 230 -15.44 -11.34 24.83
CA PRO A 230 -14.26 -12.20 24.77
C PRO A 230 -14.52 -13.49 23.99
N LEU A 231 -13.49 -13.94 23.29
CA LEU A 231 -13.52 -15.12 22.45
C LEU A 231 -12.48 -16.13 22.97
N PRO A 232 -12.74 -17.44 22.85
CA PRO A 232 -11.71 -18.45 23.11
C PRO A 232 -10.49 -18.27 22.21
N ALA A 233 -9.36 -18.88 22.59
CA ALA A 233 -8.17 -18.91 21.75
C ALA A 233 -8.45 -19.58 20.39
N GLY A 234 -7.90 -19.00 19.33
CA GLY A 234 -8.02 -19.48 17.96
C GLY A 234 -8.00 -18.38 16.90
N LEU A 235 -8.04 -18.83 15.65
CA LEU A 235 -8.16 -17.95 14.48
C LEU A 235 -9.62 -17.76 14.09
N TYR A 236 -10.01 -16.51 13.89
CA TYR A 236 -11.33 -16.08 13.48
C TYR A 236 -11.24 -15.22 12.22
N VAL A 237 -12.32 -15.22 11.44
CA VAL A 237 -12.52 -14.29 10.33
C VAL A 237 -13.72 -13.43 10.67
N LEU A 238 -13.51 -12.13 10.74
CA LEU A 238 -14.58 -11.17 10.93
C LEU A 238 -15.12 -10.77 9.57
N GLN A 239 -16.43 -10.89 9.40
CA GLN A 239 -17.12 -10.48 8.18
C GLN A 239 -18.12 -9.40 8.53
N VAL A 240 -17.97 -8.21 7.93
CA VAL A 240 -18.97 -7.14 7.99
C VAL A 240 -19.79 -7.14 6.70
N VAL A 241 -21.10 -7.02 6.82
CA VAL A 241 -22.03 -7.04 5.67
C VAL A 241 -23.00 -5.88 5.75
N GLN A 242 -23.09 -5.09 4.68
CA GLN A 242 -24.09 -4.05 4.46
C GLN A 242 -24.75 -4.26 3.09
N GLY A 243 -25.92 -4.88 3.11
CA GLY A 243 -26.64 -5.23 1.89
C GLY A 243 -25.88 -6.23 1.00
N ARG A 244 -25.26 -5.73 -0.08
CA ARG A 244 -24.44 -6.51 -1.03
C ARG A 244 -22.93 -6.26 -0.86
N ILE A 245 -22.55 -5.38 0.06
CA ILE A 245 -21.17 -4.98 0.29
C ILE A 245 -20.66 -5.73 1.51
N GLU A 246 -19.47 -6.30 1.39
CA GLU A 246 -18.82 -7.04 2.46
C GLU A 246 -17.34 -6.69 2.62
N GLY A 247 -16.88 -6.78 3.86
CA GLY A 247 -15.48 -6.72 4.24
C GLY A 247 -15.10 -7.93 5.09
N GLN A 248 -13.88 -8.43 4.94
CA GLN A 248 -13.34 -9.55 5.72
C GLN A 248 -11.96 -9.19 6.28
N VAL A 249 -11.68 -9.63 7.51
CA VAL A 249 -10.37 -9.49 8.15
C VAL A 249 -10.13 -10.64 9.12
N VAL A 250 -8.87 -11.07 9.28
CA VAL A 250 -8.49 -12.08 10.26
C VAL A 250 -8.37 -11.46 11.65
N LEU A 251 -8.91 -12.14 12.65
CA LEU A 251 -8.71 -11.88 14.07
C LEU A 251 -8.04 -13.11 14.69
N VAL A 252 -6.88 -12.92 15.31
CA VAL A 252 -6.20 -13.97 16.07
C VAL A 252 -6.38 -13.66 17.55
N VAL A 253 -6.95 -14.61 18.28
CA VAL A 253 -7.06 -14.57 19.74
C VAL A 253 -6.14 -15.65 20.28
N SER A 254 -5.13 -15.28 21.06
CA SER A 254 -4.12 -16.21 21.54
C SER A 254 -3.57 -15.77 22.88
N ASP A 255 -3.35 -16.74 23.78
CA ASP A 255 -2.65 -16.52 25.04
C ASP A 255 -1.15 -16.86 24.91
N LEU A 256 -0.68 -17.10 23.68
CA LEU A 256 0.73 -17.24 23.33
C LEU A 256 1.32 -15.88 22.94
N THR A 257 2.53 -15.64 23.43
CA THR A 257 3.42 -14.59 22.98
C THR A 257 4.52 -15.21 22.13
N VAL A 258 4.60 -14.82 20.87
CA VAL A 258 5.59 -15.35 19.92
C VAL A 258 6.53 -14.24 19.47
N GLN A 259 7.83 -14.48 19.58
CA GLN A 259 8.87 -13.62 19.04
C GLN A 259 9.66 -14.38 17.98
N ALA A 260 9.77 -13.79 16.79
CA ALA A 260 10.58 -14.29 15.69
C ALA A 260 11.80 -13.38 15.48
N LYS A 261 13.00 -13.97 15.40
CA LYS A 261 14.24 -13.26 15.05
C LYS A 261 14.98 -14.07 13.99
N GLN A 262 15.42 -13.41 12.92
CA GLN A 262 16.16 -14.04 11.85
C GLN A 262 17.60 -13.51 11.78
N THR A 263 18.52 -14.42 11.46
CA THR A 263 19.89 -14.17 11.01
C THR A 263 20.06 -14.75 9.61
N ASP A 264 21.25 -14.66 9.00
CA ASP A 264 21.48 -14.99 7.58
C ASP A 264 21.10 -16.42 7.13
N GLY A 265 20.87 -17.36 8.05
CA GLY A 265 20.36 -18.70 7.70
C GLY A 265 19.57 -19.38 8.81
N LEU A 266 19.18 -18.64 9.85
CA LEU A 266 18.52 -19.22 11.02
C LEU A 266 17.43 -18.31 11.54
N LEU A 267 16.23 -18.86 11.70
CA LEU A 267 15.12 -18.29 12.43
C LEU A 267 15.07 -18.88 13.84
N LEU A 268 15.11 -18.00 14.84
CA LEU A 268 14.79 -18.31 16.23
C LEU A 268 13.35 -17.88 16.51
N VAL A 269 12.51 -18.83 16.88
CA VAL A 269 11.15 -18.59 17.37
C VAL A 269 11.12 -18.87 18.86
N ARG A 270 10.77 -17.87 19.66
CA ARG A 270 10.54 -18.03 21.10
C ARG A 270 9.06 -17.91 21.40
N VAL A 271 8.55 -18.88 22.16
CA VAL A 271 7.13 -19.01 22.52
C VAL A 271 7.00 -19.00 24.03
N ALA A 272 6.19 -18.07 24.53
CA ALA A 272 5.82 -17.97 25.94
C ALA A 272 4.30 -17.83 26.06
N GLY A 273 3.75 -18.01 27.25
CA GLY A 273 2.37 -17.59 27.53
C GLY A 273 2.29 -16.10 27.86
N VAL A 274 1.08 -15.58 28.03
CA VAL A 274 0.82 -14.26 28.65
C VAL A 274 1.42 -14.14 30.07
N ASP A 275 1.65 -15.28 30.73
CA ASP A 275 2.38 -15.43 32.00
C ASP A 275 3.90 -15.26 31.88
N GLN A 276 4.41 -15.03 30.66
CA GLN A 276 5.82 -14.98 30.29
C GLN A 276 6.59 -16.29 30.53
N GLN A 277 5.89 -17.40 30.80
CA GLN A 277 6.52 -18.70 30.99
C GLN A 277 6.73 -19.38 29.64
N PRO A 278 7.88 -20.05 29.43
CA PRO A 278 8.15 -20.76 28.19
C PRO A 278 7.13 -21.87 27.95
N LYS A 279 6.69 -22.03 26.70
CA LYS A 279 5.81 -23.14 26.31
C LYS A 279 6.61 -24.17 25.52
N GLN A 280 6.93 -25.29 26.17
CA GLN A 280 7.60 -26.44 25.55
C GLN A 280 6.62 -27.23 24.69
N GLY A 281 7.08 -27.83 23.59
CA GLY A 281 6.27 -28.70 22.75
C GLY A 281 5.26 -27.97 21.85
N ALA A 282 5.29 -26.64 21.81
CA ALA A 282 4.57 -25.86 20.81
C ALA A 282 5.12 -26.17 19.41
N LYS A 283 4.22 -26.50 18.47
CA LYS A 283 4.51 -26.78 17.07
C LYS A 283 4.67 -25.47 16.32
N VAL A 284 5.84 -25.27 15.71
CA VAL A 284 6.17 -24.09 14.91
C VAL A 284 6.13 -24.49 13.43
N THR A 285 5.36 -23.76 12.64
CA THR A 285 5.19 -23.98 11.21
C THR A 285 5.59 -22.70 10.48
N VAL A 286 6.67 -22.73 9.71
CA VAL A 286 7.20 -21.59 8.96
C VAL A 286 6.87 -21.77 7.49
N ARG A 287 6.04 -20.89 6.93
CA ARG A 287 5.64 -20.92 5.52
C ARG A 287 6.44 -19.89 4.73
N LEU A 288 7.07 -20.36 3.67
CA LEU A 288 7.80 -19.55 2.70
C LEU A 288 6.85 -19.01 1.62
N PRO A 289 7.20 -17.90 0.92
CA PRO A 289 6.37 -17.35 -0.15
C PRO A 289 6.15 -18.34 -1.32
N GLY A 290 7.07 -19.29 -1.51
CA GLY A 290 6.97 -20.37 -2.50
C GLY A 290 5.99 -21.50 -2.13
N GLY A 291 5.36 -21.44 -0.95
CA GLY A 291 4.41 -22.45 -0.46
C GLY A 291 5.08 -23.60 0.31
N GLU A 292 6.40 -23.69 0.28
CA GLU A 292 7.15 -24.62 1.14
C GLU A 292 6.91 -24.30 2.62
N THR A 293 6.85 -25.36 3.42
CA THR A 293 6.58 -25.28 4.85
C THR A 293 7.65 -26.04 5.63
N LEU A 294 8.31 -25.34 6.53
CA LEU A 294 9.31 -25.87 7.46
C LEU A 294 8.67 -26.04 8.83
N ASN A 295 9.02 -27.10 9.56
CA ASN A 295 8.44 -27.40 10.87
C ASN A 295 9.52 -27.38 11.95
N GLY A 296 9.15 -26.93 13.13
CA GLY A 296 9.96 -26.96 14.34
C GLY A 296 9.09 -27.29 15.55
N THR A 297 9.74 -27.65 16.65
CA THR A 297 9.08 -27.83 17.95
C THR A 297 9.92 -27.11 19.00
N THR A 298 9.24 -26.45 19.93
CA THR A 298 9.90 -25.70 21.00
C THR A 298 10.49 -26.61 22.08
N ASP A 299 11.69 -26.26 22.54
CA ASP A 299 12.39 -26.91 23.64
C ASP A 299 11.88 -26.46 25.03
N GLU A 300 12.53 -26.91 26.10
CA GLU A 300 12.21 -26.54 27.49
C GLU A 300 12.26 -25.03 27.77
N LYS A 301 13.00 -24.26 26.94
CA LYS A 301 13.08 -22.81 27.03
C LYS A 301 12.05 -22.11 26.15
N GLY A 302 11.15 -22.87 25.51
CA GLY A 302 10.17 -22.35 24.57
C GLY A 302 10.80 -21.91 23.25
N GLU A 303 11.99 -22.40 22.89
CA GLU A 303 12.71 -22.00 21.68
C GLU A 303 12.64 -23.07 20.60
N ALA A 304 12.35 -22.65 19.37
CA ALA A 304 12.49 -23.46 18.17
C ALA A 304 13.47 -22.78 17.21
N ARG A 305 14.36 -23.57 16.61
CA ARG A 305 15.32 -23.13 15.60
C ARG A 305 14.96 -23.76 14.27
N VAL A 306 14.83 -22.93 13.23
CA VAL A 306 14.48 -23.36 11.87
C VAL A 306 15.49 -22.75 10.91
N GLU A 307 16.13 -23.57 10.07
CA GLU A 307 17.05 -23.10 9.04
C GLU A 307 16.26 -22.47 7.90
N VAL A 308 16.47 -21.18 7.66
CA VAL A 308 15.75 -20.42 6.64
C VAL A 308 16.50 -19.14 6.27
N THR A 309 16.57 -18.86 4.97
CA THR A 309 17.29 -17.69 4.42
C THR A 309 16.30 -16.66 3.88
N GLU A 310 15.09 -17.07 3.53
CA GLU A 310 14.04 -16.20 3.01
C GLU A 310 13.63 -15.15 4.07
N PRO A 311 13.59 -13.86 3.72
CA PRO A 311 13.27 -12.79 4.67
C PRO A 311 11.77 -12.68 4.99
N ARG A 312 10.92 -13.03 4.03
CA ARG A 312 9.47 -12.92 4.16
C ARG A 312 8.90 -14.25 4.63
N LEU A 313 8.45 -14.28 5.88
CA LEU A 313 8.06 -15.50 6.56
C LEU A 313 6.69 -15.35 7.20
N LEU A 314 5.87 -16.38 7.07
CA LEU A 314 4.66 -16.53 7.87
C LEU A 314 4.86 -17.66 8.88
N VAL A 315 4.95 -17.31 10.15
CA VAL A 315 5.16 -18.26 11.25
C VAL A 315 3.84 -18.50 11.97
N ALA A 316 3.35 -19.72 11.96
CA ALA A 316 2.21 -20.16 12.76
C ALA A 316 2.71 -21.05 13.91
N VAL A 317 2.26 -20.77 15.14
CA VAL A 317 2.64 -21.50 16.34
C VAL A 317 1.40 -22.05 17.01
N ALA A 318 1.33 -23.37 17.14
CA ALA A 318 0.22 -24.07 17.79
C ALA A 318 0.68 -24.75 19.09
N HIS A 319 -0.08 -24.57 20.16
CA HIS A 319 0.12 -25.27 21.43
C HIS A 319 -1.25 -25.70 22.00
N GLY A 320 -1.60 -26.97 21.78
CA GLY A 320 -2.96 -27.45 22.03
C GLY A 320 -3.95 -26.83 21.04
N GLU A 321 -5.00 -26.17 21.54
CA GLU A 321 -5.98 -25.43 20.72
C GLU A 321 -5.59 -23.97 20.47
N ASP A 322 -4.56 -23.46 21.15
CA ASP A 322 -4.09 -22.08 21.00
C ASP A 322 -3.20 -21.94 19.76
N LEU A 323 -3.41 -20.86 19.01
CA LEU A 323 -2.74 -20.57 17.75
C LEU A 323 -2.33 -19.10 17.70
N ALA A 324 -1.03 -18.86 17.59
CA ALA A 324 -0.46 -17.56 17.31
C ALA A 324 0.11 -17.50 15.89
N VAL A 325 0.04 -16.32 15.28
CA VAL A 325 0.54 -16.10 13.92
C VAL A 325 1.40 -14.84 13.87
N VAL A 326 2.57 -14.96 13.25
CA VAL A 326 3.52 -13.86 13.02
C VAL A 326 3.80 -13.76 11.52
N ASP A 327 3.31 -12.67 10.92
CA ASP A 327 3.55 -12.32 9.52
C ASP A 327 4.61 -11.22 9.45
N THR A 328 5.84 -11.60 9.10
CA THR A 328 7.03 -10.73 9.19
C THR A 328 7.79 -10.70 7.86
N ASP A 329 8.41 -9.55 7.60
CA ASP A 329 9.33 -9.32 6.49
C ASP A 329 10.63 -8.78 7.08
N PHE A 330 11.64 -9.64 7.16
CA PHE A 330 12.94 -9.29 7.73
C PHE A 330 13.77 -8.54 6.70
N TYR A 331 13.87 -7.23 6.86
CA TYR A 331 14.79 -6.43 6.06
C TYR A 331 16.21 -6.59 6.59
N SER A 332 17.16 -6.89 5.70
CA SER A 332 18.57 -6.89 6.03
C SER A 332 18.96 -5.53 6.61
N THR A 333 19.41 -5.50 7.86
CA THR A 333 19.98 -4.28 8.42
C THR A 333 21.35 -4.06 7.79
N LEU A 334 21.62 -2.85 7.30
CA LEU A 334 22.94 -2.47 6.77
C LEU A 334 24.01 -2.34 7.87
N ALA A 335 23.70 -2.70 9.12
CA ALA A 335 24.65 -2.74 10.23
C ALA A 335 25.59 -3.96 10.12
N ILE A 336 26.07 -4.23 8.91
CA ILE A 336 27.31 -4.97 8.73
C ILE A 336 28.39 -4.00 9.19
N ALA A 337 29.10 -4.29 10.27
CA ALA A 337 30.38 -3.63 10.50
C ALA A 337 31.29 -4.10 9.36
N PRO A 338 31.57 -3.26 8.34
CA PRO A 338 32.24 -3.78 7.16
C PRO A 338 33.70 -4.07 7.51
N ASP A 339 34.09 -5.34 7.34
CA ASP A 339 35.45 -5.79 7.61
C ASP A 339 36.46 -5.14 6.67
N VAL A 340 36.00 -4.60 5.54
CA VAL A 340 36.80 -3.82 4.61
C VAL A 340 36.12 -2.49 4.29
N PHE A 341 36.75 -1.38 4.68
CA PHE A 341 36.40 -0.05 4.21
C PHE A 341 37.17 0.26 2.92
N LEU A 342 36.48 0.20 1.78
CA LEU A 342 37.03 0.47 0.46
C LEU A 342 36.63 1.88 0.00
N TYR A 343 37.59 2.64 -0.51
CA TYR A 343 37.32 3.95 -1.09
C TYR A 343 38.28 4.24 -2.26
N THR A 344 37.92 5.26 -3.02
CA THR A 344 38.70 5.76 -4.15
C THR A 344 39.18 7.19 -3.88
N ASP A 345 40.21 7.64 -4.61
CA ASP A 345 40.74 8.99 -4.44
C ASP A 345 39.76 10.09 -4.82
N ARG A 346 38.77 9.80 -5.70
CA ARG A 346 37.80 10.75 -6.22
C ARG A 346 36.42 10.10 -6.38
N PRO A 347 35.31 10.80 -6.11
CA PRO A 347 33.98 10.25 -6.34
C PRO A 347 33.58 10.20 -7.82
N ILE A 348 34.31 10.89 -8.71
CA ILE A 348 34.01 11.00 -10.14
C ILE A 348 35.28 11.05 -11.01
N TYR A 349 35.26 10.32 -12.12
CA TYR A 349 36.36 10.14 -13.07
C TYR A 349 35.91 10.46 -14.50
N LYS A 350 36.87 10.77 -15.37
CA LYS A 350 36.68 10.80 -16.83
C LYS A 350 37.07 9.44 -17.44
N PRO A 351 36.55 9.08 -18.61
CA PRO A 351 37.06 7.93 -19.36
C PRO A 351 38.56 8.08 -19.61
N GLY A 352 39.33 7.01 -19.38
CA GLY A 352 40.81 7.01 -19.48
C GLY A 352 41.55 7.47 -18.21
N ASP A 353 40.86 8.03 -17.21
CA ASP A 353 41.52 8.46 -15.96
C ASP A 353 42.15 7.26 -15.23
N GLN A 354 43.27 7.53 -14.55
CA GLN A 354 43.82 6.62 -13.55
C GLN A 354 43.04 6.77 -12.23
N MET A 355 42.32 5.73 -11.85
CA MET A 355 41.63 5.62 -10.55
C MET A 355 42.56 4.96 -9.54
N ARG A 356 42.70 5.55 -8.36
CA ARG A 356 43.42 4.94 -7.23
C ARG A 356 42.40 4.50 -6.20
N PHE A 357 42.61 3.33 -5.62
CA PHE A 357 41.77 2.81 -4.55
C PHE A 357 42.61 2.42 -3.35
N ARG A 358 41.99 2.45 -2.18
CA ARG A 358 42.56 1.95 -0.93
C ARG A 358 41.49 1.22 -0.13
N GLY A 359 41.84 0.06 0.40
CA GLY A 359 41.05 -0.70 1.34
C GLY A 359 41.71 -0.72 2.71
N VAL A 360 40.91 -0.61 3.75
CA VAL A 360 41.31 -0.77 5.16
C VAL A 360 40.55 -1.96 5.72
N VAL A 361 41.29 -2.97 6.17
CA VAL A 361 40.79 -4.23 6.69
C VAL A 361 40.78 -4.18 8.22
N ARG A 362 39.66 -4.56 8.82
CA ARG A 362 39.41 -4.60 10.27
C ARG A 362 38.82 -5.94 10.67
N LYS A 363 38.87 -6.24 11.96
CA LYS A 363 38.47 -7.56 12.47
C LYS A 363 36.95 -7.71 12.38
N PRO A 364 36.47 -8.78 11.71
CA PRO A 364 35.06 -9.13 11.70
C PRO A 364 34.46 -9.21 13.10
N ASP A 365 33.22 -8.73 13.23
CA ASP A 365 32.36 -8.90 14.41
C ASP A 365 32.85 -8.28 15.72
N SER A 366 33.96 -7.55 15.71
CA SER A 366 34.49 -6.99 16.95
C SER A 366 33.81 -5.70 17.38
N PHE A 367 33.05 -5.02 16.49
CA PHE A 367 32.55 -3.63 16.65
C PHE A 367 33.61 -2.61 17.08
N LEU A 368 34.87 -3.02 17.13
CA LEU A 368 36.04 -2.29 17.56
C LEU A 368 36.94 -2.18 16.33
N ALA A 369 37.61 -1.05 16.13
CA ALA A 369 38.51 -0.85 14.99
C ALA A 369 39.84 -1.63 15.13
N GLN A 370 39.78 -2.89 15.57
CA GLN A 370 40.95 -3.74 15.77
C GLN A 370 41.59 -4.11 14.44
N LEU A 371 42.93 -4.14 14.45
CA LEU A 371 43.71 -4.57 13.30
C LEU A 371 43.41 -6.04 13.00
N PHE A 372 43.25 -6.36 11.72
CA PHE A 372 43.03 -7.73 11.27
C PHE A 372 44.17 -8.19 10.38
N THR A 373 44.61 -9.41 10.63
CA THR A 373 45.57 -10.12 9.78
C THR A 373 44.80 -11.17 8.99
N PRO A 374 44.39 -10.90 7.74
CA PRO A 374 43.56 -11.83 6.97
C PRO A 374 44.30 -13.13 6.68
N LYS A 375 43.55 -14.23 6.54
CA LYS A 375 44.10 -15.56 6.23
C LYS A 375 44.83 -15.55 4.89
N LYS A 376 44.26 -14.87 3.89
CA LYS A 376 44.90 -14.56 2.61
C LYS A 376 45.33 -13.10 2.60
N ARG A 377 46.63 -12.87 2.36
CA ARG A 377 47.15 -11.50 2.18
C ARG A 377 46.88 -10.94 0.78
N GLU A 378 46.51 -11.78 -0.19
CA GLU A 378 46.18 -11.34 -1.54
C GLU A 378 44.67 -11.08 -1.68
N VAL A 379 44.31 -9.90 -2.16
CA VAL A 379 42.93 -9.45 -2.41
C VAL A 379 42.71 -9.36 -3.91
N GLY A 380 41.70 -10.07 -4.41
CA GLY A 380 41.27 -9.93 -5.80
C GLY A 380 40.41 -8.68 -5.94
N ILE A 381 40.72 -7.80 -6.89
CA ILE A 381 40.00 -6.53 -7.05
C ILE A 381 39.51 -6.40 -8.49
N GLU A 382 38.24 -6.05 -8.63
CA GLU A 382 37.58 -5.90 -9.92
C GLU A 382 36.94 -4.52 -10.04
N LEU A 383 37.12 -3.88 -11.19
CA LEU A 383 36.38 -2.70 -11.60
C LEU A 383 35.26 -3.13 -12.53
N VAL A 384 34.02 -3.00 -12.04
CA VAL A 384 32.79 -3.37 -12.75
C VAL A 384 32.07 -2.10 -13.21
N SER A 385 31.60 -2.09 -14.45
CA SER A 385 30.83 -0.99 -15.02
C SER A 385 29.81 -1.52 -16.03
N GLN A 386 28.70 -0.82 -16.22
CA GLN A 386 27.77 -1.14 -17.30
C GLN A 386 28.37 -0.70 -18.65
N GLY A 387 28.50 -1.63 -19.60
CA GLY A 387 28.99 -1.34 -20.96
C GLY A 387 30.48 -1.58 -21.20
N ALA A 388 31.22 -2.15 -20.24
CA ALA A 388 32.58 -2.63 -20.46
C ALA A 388 32.82 -3.94 -19.68
N ALA A 389 33.76 -4.76 -20.16
CA ALA A 389 34.18 -5.96 -19.45
C ALA A 389 34.86 -5.60 -18.11
N PRO A 390 34.70 -6.40 -17.05
CA PRO A 390 35.37 -6.18 -15.78
C PRO A 390 36.89 -6.14 -15.92
N VAL A 391 37.54 -5.13 -15.34
CA VAL A 391 39.00 -5.06 -15.27
C VAL A 391 39.45 -5.61 -13.93
N LYS A 392 40.37 -6.58 -13.92
CA LYS A 392 40.83 -7.25 -12.71
C LYS A 392 42.25 -6.85 -12.36
N THR A 393 42.53 -6.77 -11.07
CA THR A 393 43.88 -6.61 -10.51
C THR A 393 43.96 -7.32 -9.16
N ARG A 394 45.15 -7.36 -8.57
CA ARG A 394 45.36 -7.93 -7.24
C ARG A 394 46.14 -6.95 -6.39
N ALA A 395 45.85 -6.93 -5.09
CA ALA A 395 46.58 -6.13 -4.12
C ALA A 395 46.95 -6.98 -2.91
N VAL A 396 48.08 -6.65 -2.27
CA VAL A 396 48.53 -7.35 -1.06
C VAL A 396 48.22 -6.51 0.17
N VAL A 397 47.63 -7.13 1.19
CA VAL A 397 47.37 -6.51 2.49
C VAL A 397 48.69 -6.40 3.25
N GLY A 398 49.06 -5.16 3.56
CA GLY A 398 50.25 -4.86 4.36
C GLY A 398 50.05 -5.09 5.86
N GLU A 399 51.12 -4.86 6.63
CA GLU A 399 51.16 -5.05 8.09
C GLU A 399 50.09 -4.24 8.85
N TYR A 400 49.73 -3.07 8.34
CA TYR A 400 48.71 -2.19 8.92
C TYR A 400 47.29 -2.50 8.45
N GLY A 401 47.05 -3.68 7.85
CA GLY A 401 45.73 -4.08 7.39
C GLY A 401 45.21 -3.20 6.26
N THR A 402 46.09 -2.66 5.41
CA THR A 402 45.66 -1.87 4.25
C THR A 402 46.20 -2.44 2.95
N PHE A 403 45.41 -2.31 1.89
CA PHE A 403 45.82 -2.61 0.52
C PHE A 403 45.47 -1.43 -0.39
N ALA A 404 46.21 -1.28 -1.48
CA ALA A 404 45.97 -0.21 -2.44
C ALA A 404 46.36 -0.67 -3.85
N GLY A 405 45.86 0.05 -4.85
CA GLY A 405 46.19 -0.20 -6.24
C GLY A 405 45.56 0.82 -7.16
N THR A 406 45.66 0.55 -8.46
CA THR A 406 45.17 1.45 -9.49
C THR A 406 44.43 0.72 -10.59
N PHE A 407 43.41 1.36 -11.14
CA PHE A 407 42.78 0.99 -12.39
C PHE A 407 42.89 2.11 -13.40
N ARG A 408 42.84 1.76 -14.69
CA ARG A 408 42.57 2.70 -15.76
C ARG A 408 41.09 2.59 -16.13
N VAL A 409 40.36 3.69 -16.04
CA VAL A 409 38.94 3.70 -16.41
C VAL A 409 38.83 3.45 -17.92
N PRO A 410 38.03 2.46 -18.37
CA PRO A 410 37.91 2.16 -19.80
C PRO A 410 37.47 3.38 -20.62
N GLU A 411 38.15 3.64 -21.74
CA GLU A 411 37.96 4.85 -22.55
C GLU A 411 36.61 4.85 -23.31
N GLY A 412 36.04 3.67 -23.57
CA GLY A 412 34.74 3.51 -24.24
C GLY A 412 33.52 3.83 -23.38
N LEU A 413 33.68 4.15 -22.09
CA LEU A 413 32.56 4.47 -21.20
C LEU A 413 32.08 5.90 -21.43
N SER A 414 30.77 6.10 -21.59
CA SER A 414 30.18 7.43 -21.80
C SER A 414 29.84 8.12 -20.47
N THR A 415 28.93 7.53 -19.70
CA THR A 415 28.60 7.94 -18.32
C THR A 415 28.07 6.73 -17.54
N GLY A 416 28.30 6.65 -16.24
CA GLY A 416 27.79 5.53 -15.45
C GLY A 416 28.34 5.44 -14.04
N VAL A 417 27.99 4.33 -13.37
CA VAL A 417 28.53 3.95 -12.07
C VAL A 417 29.68 2.97 -12.28
N LEU A 418 30.80 3.26 -11.63
CA LEU A 418 31.95 2.38 -11.48
C LEU A 418 31.85 1.72 -10.11
N ARG A 419 31.89 0.40 -10.06
CA ARG A 419 31.88 -0.38 -8.82
C ARG A 419 33.24 -1.04 -8.67
N VAL A 420 33.95 -0.67 -7.61
CA VAL A 420 35.20 -1.33 -7.21
C VAL A 420 34.82 -2.43 -6.24
N VAL A 421 35.09 -3.68 -6.59
CA VAL A 421 34.78 -4.86 -5.79
C VAL A 421 36.08 -5.48 -5.32
N ALA A 422 36.26 -5.59 -4.00
CA ALA A 422 37.36 -6.30 -3.36
C ALA A 422 36.84 -7.65 -2.84
N GLN A 423 37.42 -8.73 -3.34
CA GLN A 423 37.19 -10.10 -2.90
C GLN A 423 38.26 -10.46 -1.86
N LEU A 424 37.86 -10.53 -0.60
CA LEU A 424 38.71 -10.93 0.52
C LEU A 424 38.09 -12.14 1.20
N ASP A 425 38.88 -13.21 1.35
CA ASP A 425 38.42 -14.52 1.83
C ASP A 425 37.20 -15.04 1.04
N GLU A 426 36.00 -15.05 1.63
CA GLU A 426 34.74 -15.48 0.98
C GLU A 426 33.73 -14.34 0.80
N GLN A 427 34.12 -13.11 1.11
CA GLN A 427 33.24 -11.95 1.10
C GLN A 427 33.65 -10.90 0.05
N ALA A 428 32.63 -10.30 -0.58
CA ALA A 428 32.79 -9.21 -1.52
C ALA A 428 32.47 -7.88 -0.86
N HIS A 429 33.41 -6.94 -0.90
CA HIS A 429 33.23 -5.58 -0.41
C HIS A 429 33.28 -4.61 -1.58
N GLN A 430 32.47 -3.55 -1.53
CA GLN A 430 32.33 -2.66 -2.68
C GLN A 430 32.37 -1.18 -2.33
N SER A 431 32.94 -0.40 -3.24
CA SER A 431 32.87 1.06 -3.26
C SER A 431 32.35 1.52 -4.61
N GLU A 432 31.62 2.62 -4.62
CA GLU A 432 31.10 3.22 -5.84
C GLU A 432 31.83 4.52 -6.19
N ALA A 433 32.04 4.73 -7.47
CA ALA A 433 32.46 6.00 -8.07
C ALA A 433 31.63 6.23 -9.34
N ARG A 434 31.72 7.42 -9.93
CA ARG A 434 31.05 7.75 -11.19
C ARG A 434 32.03 7.98 -12.31
N VAL A 435 31.65 7.62 -13.53
CA VAL A 435 32.35 8.05 -14.74
C VAL A 435 31.45 9.03 -15.48
N GLN A 436 31.95 10.23 -15.79
CA GLN A 436 31.24 11.22 -16.59
C GLN A 436 32.22 12.14 -17.35
N LYS A 437 31.73 12.75 -18.43
CA LYS A 437 32.38 13.92 -19.04
C LYS A 437 31.95 15.16 -18.27
N TYR A 438 32.86 15.71 -17.45
CA TYR A 438 32.60 16.90 -16.65
C TYR A 438 33.70 17.96 -16.82
N VAL A 439 33.32 19.21 -16.57
CA VAL A 439 34.24 20.33 -16.37
C VAL A 439 34.27 20.61 -14.87
N LYS A 440 35.47 20.80 -14.31
CA LYS A 440 35.60 21.11 -12.88
C LYS A 440 34.95 22.47 -12.63
N PRO A 441 34.00 22.58 -11.68
CA PRO A 441 33.42 23.87 -11.35
C PRO A 441 34.48 24.79 -10.75
N THR A 442 34.45 26.07 -11.11
CA THR A 442 35.35 27.11 -10.57
C THR A 442 34.78 27.77 -9.31
N PHE A 443 33.47 27.61 -9.08
CA PHE A 443 32.73 28.11 -7.92
C PHE A 443 31.68 27.09 -7.46
N TYR A 444 31.15 27.28 -6.26
CA TYR A 444 30.07 26.49 -5.68
C TYR A 444 28.99 27.42 -5.10
N LEU A 445 27.78 26.88 -4.94
CA LEU A 445 26.64 27.61 -4.38
C LEU A 445 26.40 27.17 -2.93
N GLU A 446 26.27 28.13 -2.02
CA GLU A 446 25.84 27.92 -0.64
C GLU A 446 24.42 28.46 -0.48
N VAL A 447 23.53 27.64 0.10
CA VAL A 447 22.19 28.07 0.53
C VAL A 447 22.17 28.04 2.05
N LEU A 448 22.08 29.21 2.67
CA LEU A 448 22.05 29.40 4.12
C LEU A 448 20.61 29.67 4.52
N SER A 449 19.97 28.69 5.18
CA SER A 449 18.64 28.85 5.77
C SER A 449 18.75 29.36 7.19
N ASP A 450 17.82 30.21 7.62
CA ASP A 450 17.76 30.69 9.01
C ASP A 450 17.21 29.61 9.98
N ALA A 451 16.58 28.55 9.46
CA ALA A 451 16.05 27.42 10.24
C ALA A 451 16.13 26.09 9.46
N GLU A 452 16.34 24.98 10.20
CA GLU A 452 16.34 23.61 9.65
C GLU A 452 14.91 23.06 9.44
N THR A 453 13.96 23.51 10.27
CA THR A 453 12.55 23.16 10.20
C THR A 453 11.70 24.41 9.98
N ILE A 454 10.59 24.25 9.27
CA ILE A 454 9.66 25.34 8.96
C ILE A 454 8.37 25.07 9.73
N GLU A 455 7.94 26.03 10.53
CA GLU A 455 6.65 25.98 11.21
C GLU A 455 5.51 26.29 10.23
N LEU A 456 4.35 25.67 10.47
CA LEU A 456 3.14 25.94 9.69
C LEU A 456 2.76 27.42 9.79
N GLY A 457 2.54 28.06 8.64
CA GLY A 457 2.26 29.50 8.55
C GLY A 457 3.50 30.41 8.68
N GLY A 458 4.68 29.85 8.94
CA GLY A 458 5.94 30.58 9.02
C GLY A 458 6.44 31.09 7.65
N LYS A 459 7.27 32.15 7.67
CA LYS A 459 7.97 32.64 6.46
C LYS A 459 9.30 31.91 6.29
N VAL A 460 9.56 31.40 5.10
CA VAL A 460 10.86 30.79 4.74
C VAL A 460 11.82 31.87 4.26
N LYS A 461 13.01 31.95 4.87
CA LYS A 461 14.09 32.84 4.46
C LYS A 461 15.36 32.04 4.22
N ALA A 462 15.99 32.26 3.07
CA ALA A 462 17.27 31.67 2.71
C ALA A 462 18.16 32.69 2.00
N LYS A 463 19.46 32.64 2.25
CA LYS A 463 20.49 33.45 1.57
C LYS A 463 21.29 32.54 0.66
N VAL A 464 21.37 32.90 -0.62
CA VAL A 464 22.16 32.18 -1.62
C VAL A 464 23.45 32.94 -1.93
N ARG A 465 24.59 32.24 -2.00
CA ARG A 465 25.90 32.84 -2.32
C ARG A 465 26.67 31.96 -3.30
N ALA A 466 27.27 32.56 -4.34
CA ALA A 466 28.26 31.91 -5.19
C ALA A 466 29.68 32.24 -4.72
N ARG A 467 30.49 31.20 -4.43
CA ARG A 467 31.86 31.34 -3.94
C ARG A 467 32.83 30.58 -4.81
N ARG A 468 33.94 31.22 -5.19
CA ARG A 468 35.02 30.57 -5.92
C ARG A 468 35.79 29.63 -5.00
N TYR A 469 36.26 28.50 -5.54
CA TYR A 469 37.14 27.60 -4.79
C TYR A 469 38.49 28.25 -4.44
N ALA A 470 38.95 29.22 -5.24
CA ALA A 470 40.14 30.01 -4.98
C ALA A 470 39.92 31.16 -3.97
N GLY A 471 38.71 31.30 -3.44
CA GLY A 471 38.29 32.43 -2.59
C GLY A 471 37.67 33.58 -3.39
N GLY A 472 36.85 34.37 -2.70
CA GLY A 472 36.09 35.48 -3.29
C GLY A 472 34.74 35.07 -3.90
N ALA A 473 34.00 36.08 -4.34
CA ALA A 473 32.73 35.91 -5.05
C ALA A 473 32.97 35.67 -6.54
N GLU A 474 32.03 34.99 -7.19
CA GLU A 474 32.01 34.86 -8.66
C GLU A 474 31.48 36.17 -9.30
N PRO A 475 32.29 36.92 -10.06
CA PRO A 475 31.84 38.15 -10.72
C PRO A 475 30.79 37.83 -11.79
N GLY A 476 29.71 38.60 -11.81
CA GLY A 476 28.67 38.46 -12.85
C GLY A 476 27.81 37.19 -12.72
N ALA A 477 27.82 36.53 -11.56
CA ALA A 477 26.94 35.39 -11.32
C ALA A 477 25.46 35.78 -11.44
N ALA A 478 24.76 35.16 -12.39
CA ALA A 478 23.31 35.22 -12.50
C ALA A 478 22.67 34.02 -11.78
N TYR A 479 21.52 34.22 -11.16
CA TYR A 479 20.83 33.20 -10.38
C TYR A 479 19.42 32.97 -10.92
N GLU A 480 19.02 31.71 -10.96
CA GLU A 480 17.64 31.28 -11.16
C GLU A 480 17.28 30.37 -9.98
N VAL A 481 16.14 30.64 -9.33
CA VAL A 481 15.75 29.96 -8.09
C VAL A 481 14.35 29.39 -8.25
N PHE A 482 14.20 28.11 -7.96
CA PHE A 482 12.93 27.40 -7.99
C PHE A 482 12.53 26.93 -6.58
N LEU A 483 11.26 27.09 -6.24
CA LEU A 483 10.67 26.59 -5.01
C LEU A 483 9.67 25.48 -5.35
N TYR A 484 9.87 24.29 -4.78
CA TYR A 484 9.01 23.13 -4.99
C TYR A 484 8.44 22.64 -3.66
N ARG A 485 7.20 22.14 -3.69
CA ARG A 485 6.58 21.41 -2.58
C ARG A 485 6.51 19.94 -2.96
N SER A 486 7.18 19.08 -2.19
CA SER A 486 7.02 17.62 -2.27
C SER A 486 6.34 17.13 -1.01
N LEU A 487 5.47 16.13 -1.15
CA LEU A 487 5.03 15.34 -0.01
C LEU A 487 6.25 14.55 0.50
N LEU A 488 6.56 14.67 1.79
CA LEU A 488 7.58 13.85 2.43
C LEU A 488 6.87 12.64 3.06
N ASP A 489 6.75 11.56 2.31
CA ASP A 489 6.39 10.28 2.92
C ASP A 489 7.62 9.78 3.70
N SER A 490 7.51 9.79 5.02
CA SER A 490 8.47 9.06 5.85
C SER A 490 8.32 7.60 5.48
N PRO A 491 9.38 6.93 5.01
CA PRO A 491 9.23 5.56 4.59
C PRO A 491 8.98 4.69 5.85
N ALA A 492 8.19 3.63 5.72
CA ALA A 492 7.62 2.85 6.83
C ALA A 492 8.63 2.09 7.74
N TRP A 493 9.91 2.44 7.67
CA TRP A 493 11.04 1.81 8.40
C TRP A 493 11.73 2.78 9.38
N VAL A 494 11.07 3.88 9.76
CA VAL A 494 11.45 4.74 10.89
C VAL A 494 10.53 4.48 12.08
#